data_AF-A0A5K3F9C0-F1
#
_entry.id   AF-A0A5K3F9C0-F1
#
_cell.length_a   1.000
_cell.length_b   1.000
_cell.length_c   1.000
_cell.angle_alpha   90.00
_cell.angle_beta   90.00
_cell.angle_gamma   90.00
#
_symmetry.space_group_name_H-M   'P 1'
#
loop_
_entity.id
_entity.type
_entity.pdbx_description
1 polymer ?
#
loop_
_entity_poly.entity_id
_entity_poly.type
_entity_poly.pdbx_seq_one_letter_code
_entity_poly.pdbx_strand_id
1 'polypeptide(L)'
;MQTLDDNSISLQSMGASTFSAPFITEIRTLEKQLSQVSEVLELWTLVQRKWLHLEGIFSAGDIRSHLPKEAEKFDKLDSLFKQAIQDAAKEPEVSACCL
;
A
#
# COMPACT_ATOMS: atom_id res chain seq x y z
N MET A 1 -3.18 -6.03 -7.49
CA MET A 1 -2.05 -5.64 -8.35
C MET A 1 -2.33 -5.93 -9.81
N GLN A 2 -2.71 -7.16 -10.21
CA GLN A 2 -2.99 -7.47 -11.62
C GLN A 2 -3.85 -6.43 -12.37
N THR A 3 -4.98 -6.00 -11.82
CA THR A 3 -5.83 -4.96 -12.44
C THR A 3 -5.14 -3.60 -12.56
N LEU A 4 -4.27 -3.24 -11.61
CA LEU A 4 -3.49 -1.99 -11.65
C LEU A 4 -2.43 -2.07 -12.75
N ASP A 5 -1.76 -3.21 -12.87
CA ASP A 5 -0.75 -3.48 -13.91
C ASP A 5 -1.39 -3.46 -15.31
N ASP A 6 -2.53 -4.12 -15.46
CA ASP A 6 -3.30 -4.15 -16.72
C ASP A 6 -3.76 -2.74 -17.12
N ASN A 7 -4.21 -1.92 -16.15
CA ASN A 7 -4.60 -0.54 -16.38
C ASN A 7 -3.39 0.34 -16.74
N SER A 8 -2.24 0.12 -16.12
CA SER A 8 -1.00 0.82 -16.43
C SER A 8 -0.52 0.51 -17.86
N ILE A 9 -0.54 -0.77 -18.26
CA ILE A 9 -0.20 -1.21 -19.62
C ILE A 9 -1.17 -0.60 -20.65
N SER A 10 -2.46 -0.56 -20.31
CA SER A 10 -3.48 0.03 -21.18
C SER A 10 -3.26 1.53 -21.40
N LEU A 11 -2.94 2.30 -20.34
CA LEU A 11 -2.64 3.73 -20.46
C LEU A 11 -1.36 4.00 -21.25
N GLN A 12 -0.30 3.20 -21.04
CA GLN A 12 0.92 3.30 -21.84
C GLN A 12 0.64 3.06 -23.33
N SER A 13 -0.20 2.07 -23.65
CA SER A 13 -0.62 1.81 -25.02
C SER A 13 -1.44 2.97 -25.61
N MET A 14 -2.35 3.56 -24.82
CA MET A 14 -3.11 4.74 -25.20
C MET A 14 -2.22 5.96 -25.45
N GLY A 15 -1.19 6.18 -24.62
CA GLY A 15 -0.23 7.28 -24.79
C GLY A 15 0.64 7.14 -26.04
N ALA A 16 1.02 5.90 -26.40
CA ALA A 16 1.82 5.58 -27.58
C ALA A 16 1.02 5.62 -28.90
N SER A 17 -0.31 5.64 -28.83
CA SER A 17 -1.19 5.74 -30.00
C SER A 17 -1.06 7.10 -30.69
N THR A 18 -1.15 7.12 -32.03
CA THR A 18 -1.19 8.36 -32.83
C THR A 18 -2.42 9.23 -32.52
N PHE A 19 -3.45 8.66 -31.89
CA PHE A 19 -4.68 9.37 -31.48
C PHE A 19 -4.61 9.94 -30.06
N SER A 20 -3.45 9.87 -29.38
CA SER A 20 -3.29 10.28 -27.98
C SER A 20 -3.25 11.80 -27.77
N ALA A 21 -2.90 12.56 -28.82
CA ALA A 21 -2.71 14.02 -28.76
C ALA A 21 -3.82 14.80 -28.01
N PRO A 22 -5.13 14.58 -28.26
CA PRO A 22 -6.19 15.27 -27.52
C PRO A 22 -6.29 14.90 -26.04
N PHE A 23 -5.80 13.72 -25.63
CA PHE A 23 -5.97 13.19 -24.27
C PHE A 23 -4.65 13.07 -23.49
N ILE A 24 -3.53 13.53 -24.06
CA ILE A 24 -2.19 13.24 -23.53
C ILE A 24 -1.98 13.74 -22.10
N THR A 25 -2.59 14.88 -21.74
CA THR A 25 -2.53 15.44 -20.38
C THR A 25 -3.28 14.57 -19.38
N GLU A 26 -4.45 14.06 -19.77
CA GLU A 26 -5.27 13.19 -18.95
C GLU A 26 -4.60 11.83 -18.76
N ILE A 27 -4.09 11.23 -19.86
CA ILE A 27 -3.32 9.98 -19.85
C ILE A 27 -2.14 10.08 -18.89
N ARG A 28 -1.33 11.15 -18.98
CA ARG A 28 -0.17 11.36 -18.09
C ARG A 28 -0.56 11.55 -16.63
N THR A 29 -1.71 12.18 -16.38
CA THR A 29 -2.21 12.37 -15.00
C THR A 29 -2.60 11.03 -14.40
N LEU A 30 -3.32 10.20 -15.16
CA LEU A 30 -3.70 8.85 -14.74
C LEU A 30 -2.49 7.93 -14.57
N GLU A 31 -1.51 7.98 -15.47
CA GLU A 31 -0.24 7.24 -15.33
C GLU A 31 0.48 7.60 -14.03
N LYS A 32 0.58 8.89 -13.71
CA LYS A 32 1.21 9.35 -12.46
C LYS A 32 0.45 8.85 -11.23
N GLN A 33 -0.88 8.96 -11.24
CA GLN A 33 -1.72 8.50 -10.14
C GLN A 33 -1.60 6.99 -9.92
N LEU A 34 -1.66 6.19 -11.00
CA LEU A 34 -1.50 4.74 -10.90
C LEU A 34 -0.10 4.33 -10.41
N SER A 35 0.94 5.02 -10.87
CA SER A 35 2.31 4.78 -10.40
C SER A 35 2.42 5.02 -8.89
N GLN A 36 1.85 6.11 -8.39
CA GLN A 36 1.86 6.44 -6.96
C GLN A 36 1.07 5.41 -6.15
N VAL A 37 -0.10 5.01 -6.63
CA VAL A 37 -0.91 3.94 -6.00
C VAL A 37 -0.13 2.63 -5.94
N SER A 38 0.59 2.26 -7.01
CA SER A 38 1.39 1.03 -7.06
C SER A 38 2.48 1.03 -5.99
N GLU A 39 3.23 2.13 -5.89
CA GLU A 39 4.30 2.28 -4.90
C GLU A 39 3.75 2.19 -3.46
N VAL A 40 2.64 2.88 -3.17
CA VAL A 40 2.01 2.84 -1.85
C VAL A 40 1.55 1.43 -1.50
N LEU A 41 0.92 0.71 -2.43
CA LEU A 41 0.45 -0.67 -2.21
C LEU A 41 1.59 -1.67 -2.02
N GLU A 42 2.71 -1.50 -2.72
CA GLU A 42 3.92 -2.30 -2.52
C GLU A 42 4.49 -2.11 -1.11
N LEU A 43 4.61 -0.86 -0.67
CA LEU A 43 5.06 -0.53 0.68
C LEU A 43 4.10 -1.07 1.73
N TRP A 44 2.79 -0.95 1.51
CA TRP A 44 1.77 -1.50 2.39
C TRP A 44 1.90 -3.02 2.55
N THR A 45 2.07 -3.71 1.43
CA THR A 45 2.27 -5.17 1.41
C THR A 45 3.54 -5.56 2.16
N LEU A 46 4.62 -4.81 1.99
CA LEU A 46 5.88 -5.04 2.70
C LEU A 46 5.73 -4.87 4.22
N VAL A 47 5.09 -3.77 4.64
CA VAL A 47 4.83 -3.47 6.06
C VAL A 47 3.93 -4.54 6.67
N GLN A 48 2.83 -4.91 6.00
CA GLN A 48 1.92 -5.95 6.45
C GLN A 48 2.63 -7.30 6.65
N ARG A 49 3.49 -7.71 5.71
CA ARG A 49 4.26 -8.96 5.83
C ARG A 49 5.19 -8.94 7.03
N LYS A 50 5.92 -7.83 7.24
CA LYS A 50 6.80 -7.66 8.40
C LYS A 50 6.00 -7.66 9.71
N TRP A 51 4.86 -6.97 9.74
CA TRP A 51 3.97 -6.93 10.89
C TRP A 51 3.45 -8.32 11.23
N LEU A 52 2.94 -9.09 10.25
CA LEU A 52 2.43 -10.45 10.47
C LEU A 52 3.52 -11.40 11.02
N HIS A 53 4.75 -11.27 10.52
CA HIS A 53 5.88 -12.02 11.05
C HIS A 53 6.17 -11.69 12.52
N LEU A 54 6.18 -10.40 12.86
CA LEU A 54 6.39 -9.94 14.24
C LEU A 54 5.22 -10.31 15.16
N GLU A 55 3.99 -10.24 14.66
CA GLU A 55 2.79 -10.68 15.39
C GLU A 55 2.91 -12.16 15.78
N GLY A 56 3.30 -13.03 14.85
CA GLY A 56 3.52 -14.45 15.15
C GLY A 56 4.58 -14.70 16.22
N ILE A 57 5.64 -13.88 16.25
CA ILE A 57 6.68 -13.96 17.29
C ILE A 57 6.13 -13.46 18.63
N PHE A 58 5.64 -12.22 18.69
CA PHE A 58 5.23 -11.57 19.93
C PHE A 58 3.88 -12.04 20.48
N SER A 59 3.16 -12.89 19.76
CA SER A 59 1.98 -13.60 20.27
C SER A 59 2.34 -14.88 21.03
N ALA A 60 3.57 -15.40 20.89
CA ALA A 60 4.07 -16.49 21.72
C ALA A 60 4.34 -15.98 23.14
N GLY A 61 3.74 -16.63 24.15
CA GLY A 61 3.60 -16.06 25.50
C GLY A 61 4.91 -15.86 26.28
N ASP A 62 5.99 -16.56 25.95
CA ASP A 62 7.26 -16.52 26.67
C ASP A 62 8.22 -15.44 26.13
N ILE A 63 8.29 -15.23 24.81
CA ILE A 63 9.26 -14.29 24.20
C ILE A 63 9.09 -12.85 24.69
N ARG A 64 7.84 -12.44 24.99
CA ARG A 64 7.53 -11.11 25.54
C ARG A 64 8.17 -10.88 26.90
N SER A 65 8.29 -11.93 27.72
CA SER A 65 8.91 -11.86 29.03
C SER A 65 10.44 -11.74 28.95
N HIS A 66 11.04 -12.30 27.90
CA HIS A 66 12.48 -12.23 27.63
C HIS A 66 12.89 -10.91 26.95
N LEU A 67 12.01 -10.33 26.13
CA LEU A 67 12.25 -9.11 25.36
C LEU A 67 11.17 -8.04 25.63
N PRO A 68 11.07 -7.53 26.87
CA PRO A 68 9.97 -6.62 27.25
C PRO A 68 10.02 -5.27 26.53
N LYS A 69 11.21 -4.76 26.20
CA LYS A 69 11.36 -3.47 25.48
C LYS A 69 10.92 -3.59 24.03
N GLU A 70 11.22 -4.72 23.39
CA GLU A 70 10.85 -5.02 22.02
C GLU A 70 9.34 -5.30 21.92
N ALA A 71 8.77 -5.98 22.92
CA ALA A 71 7.33 -6.17 23.04
C ALA A 71 6.59 -4.84 23.16
N GLU A 72 7.04 -3.90 24.00
CA GLU A 72 6.43 -2.57 24.12
C GLU A 72 6.50 -1.78 22.79
N LYS A 73 7.61 -1.89 22.05
CA LYS A 73 7.73 -1.28 20.71
C LYS A 73 6.76 -1.92 19.72
N PHE A 74 6.62 -3.24 19.76
CA PHE A 74 5.68 -3.96 18.91
C PHE A 74 4.23 -3.56 19.22
N ASP A 75 3.86 -3.40 20.49
CA ASP A 75 2.50 -3.00 20.87
C ASP A 75 2.13 -1.61 20.34
N LYS A 76 3.08 -0.66 20.36
CA LYS A 76 2.88 0.66 19.74
C LYS A 76 2.71 0.56 18.22
N LEU A 77 3.52 -0.28 17.58
CA LEU A 77 3.45 -0.51 16.13
C LEU A 77 2.15 -1.21 15.74
N ASP A 78 1.70 -2.19 16.53
CA ASP A 78 0.43 -2.90 16.37
C ASP A 78 -0.76 -1.94 16.43
N SER A 79 -0.80 -1.07 17.44
CA SER A 79 -1.83 -0.04 17.54
C SER A 79 -1.86 0.90 16.33
N LEU A 80 -0.69 1.37 15.88
CA LEU A 80 -0.59 2.26 14.71
C LEU A 80 -1.03 1.55 13.43
N PHE A 81 -0.61 0.29 13.25
CA PHE A 81 -0.97 -0.50 12.06
C PHE A 81 -2.47 -0.79 12.01
N LYS A 82 -3.08 -1.15 13.14
CA LYS A 82 -4.54 -1.33 13.23
C LYS A 82 -5.31 -0.05 12.94
N GLN A 83 -4.83 1.09 13.42
CA GLN A 83 -5.42 2.39 13.10
C GLN A 83 -5.30 2.69 11.59
N ALA A 84 -4.13 2.48 10.99
CA ALA A 84 -3.92 2.66 9.56
C ALA A 84 -4.84 1.76 8.70
N ILE A 85 -5.05 0.49 9.10
CA ILE A 85 -6.04 -0.40 8.46
C ILE A 85 -7.45 0.19 8.56
N GLN A 86 -7.84 0.68 9.74
CA GLN A 86 -9.18 1.22 9.96
C GLN A 86 -9.43 2.49 9.15
N ASP A 87 -8.43 3.36 9.05
CA ASP A 87 -8.55 4.59 8.27
C ASP A 87 -8.58 4.29 6.77
N ALA A 88 -7.74 3.36 6.28
CA ALA A 88 -7.81 2.87 4.91
C ALA A 88 -9.15 2.18 4.59
N ALA A 89 -9.78 1.50 5.55
CA ALA A 89 -11.08 0.85 5.36
C ALA A 89 -12.25 1.85 5.28
N LYS A 90 -12.10 3.08 5.81
CA LYS A 90 -13.11 4.14 5.73
C LYS A 90 -13.10 4.85 4.37
N GLU A 91 -11.98 4.78 3.66
CA GLU A 91 -11.78 5.40 2.35
C GLU A 91 -11.75 4.32 1.25
N PRO A 92 -12.90 3.94 0.66
CA PRO A 92 -12.96 2.92 -0.38
C PRO A 92 -12.30 3.38 -1.70
N GLU A 93 -12.05 4.68 -1.86
CA GLU A 93 -11.30 5.21 -3.01
C GLU A 93 -9.80 5.15 -2.75
N VAL A 94 -9.13 4.29 -3.53
CA VAL A 94 -7.67 4.12 -3.50
C VAL A 94 -6.93 5.43 -3.81
N SER A 95 -7.55 6.35 -4.56
CA SER A 95 -7.01 7.70 -4.84
C SER A 95 -6.83 8.50 -3.55
N ALA A 96 -7.83 8.57 -2.66
CA ALA A 96 -7.74 9.35 -1.42
C ALA A 96 -6.82 8.73 -0.37
N CYS A 97 -6.67 7.41 -0.36
CA CYS A 97 -5.77 6.71 0.57
C CYS A 97 -4.30 6.75 0.14
N CYS A 98 -4.02 6.92 -1.16
CA CYS A 98 -2.65 6.90 -1.72
C CYS A 98 -2.14 8.28 -2.16
N LEU A 99 -2.98 9.32 -2.16
CA LEU A 99 -2.63 10.71 -2.53
C LEU A 99 -2.37 11.60 -1.31
#